data_AF-A0A4Y2RTZ1-F1
#
_entry.id   AF-A0A4Y2RTZ1-F1
#
_cell.length_a   1.000
_cell.length_b   1.000
_cell.length_c   1.000
_cell.angle_alpha   90.00
_cell.angle_beta   90.00
_cell.angle_gamma   90.00
#
_symmetry.space_group_name_H-M   'P 1'
#
loop_
_entity.id
_entity.type
_entity.pdbx_description
1 polymer ?
#
loop_
_entity_poly.entity_id
_entity_poly.type
_entity_poly.pdbx_seq_one_letter_code
_entity_poly.pdbx_strand_id
1 'polypeptide(L)'
;MACIEQWYSRGSTAPEAHTVKRALHGPFTDCTTGALIQLGVHNWTVDQTVEWLITQVELPQYEHNFRNNGVNGAVLPLLAQNTHNFISHNLGIKDSISKQKIALKAMDVVLFGPPKYRNYYKDVFLALSLLIAVGGCWFAYVQHKHSQTHMVKMMKDMEALQKAEDSLFDLQKELNKARQEQEIVSIEKQDLERRLQDEISIARQKYLDHAMSEGGGELGDQARLLELERDLQLARSDLREAEKKLEARHWVAPTKLQQWLQLTHELELKNYNAKKAVAEQQLQAAKEGCEKLSKKRATFMGAFRIAHGSSIDDVDDRIVKAK
;
A
#
# COMPACT_ATOMS: atom_id res chain seq x y z
N MET A 1 -7.79 49.37 13.36
CA MET A 1 -7.98 47.99 13.84
C MET A 1 -9.45 47.63 13.72
N ALA A 2 -9.72 46.50 13.05
CA ALA A 2 -11.00 45.79 12.91
C ALA A 2 -11.52 45.74 11.46
N CYS A 3 -10.91 44.87 10.66
CA CYS A 3 -11.59 44.23 9.52
C CYS A 3 -10.94 42.86 9.28
N ILE A 4 -11.02 42.01 10.30
CA ILE A 4 -10.83 40.56 10.24
C ILE A 4 -12.13 40.01 10.81
N GLU A 5 -12.72 39.01 10.15
CA GLU A 5 -13.95 38.23 10.48
C GLU A 5 -15.06 38.38 9.43
N GLN A 6 -14.85 37.91 8.19
CA GLN A 6 -16.00 37.46 7.37
C GLN A 6 -15.70 36.52 6.20
N TRP A 7 -14.75 35.59 6.33
CA TRP A 7 -14.50 34.59 5.27
C TRP A 7 -14.45 33.14 5.78
N TYR A 8 -15.26 32.83 6.79
CA TYR A 8 -15.53 31.46 7.21
C TYR A 8 -17.00 31.10 6.98
N SER A 9 -17.35 30.73 5.73
CA SER A 9 -18.36 29.71 5.41
C SER A 9 -18.84 29.84 3.96
N ARG A 10 -18.32 28.97 3.10
CA ARG A 10 -19.10 28.06 2.21
C ARG A 10 -18.16 27.49 1.15
N GLY A 11 -18.07 26.17 1.13
CA GLY A 11 -17.26 25.42 0.18
C GLY A 11 -17.95 25.15 -1.15
N SER A 12 -17.14 24.52 -2.00
CA SER A 12 -17.45 23.73 -3.19
C SER A 12 -17.68 24.48 -4.50
N THR A 13 -16.63 24.58 -5.32
CA THR A 13 -16.44 23.76 -6.53
C THR A 13 -15.09 24.12 -7.18
N ALA A 14 -14.31 23.12 -7.56
CA ALA A 14 -13.05 23.30 -8.27
C ALA A 14 -13.30 23.77 -9.71
N PRO A 15 -12.36 24.57 -10.28
CA PRO A 15 -11.98 24.33 -11.66
C PRO A 15 -10.45 24.30 -11.86
N GLU A 16 -10.05 23.21 -12.51
CA GLU A 16 -8.98 23.04 -13.51
C GLU A 16 -7.65 23.82 -13.40
N ALA A 17 -6.58 23.04 -13.20
CA ALA A 17 -5.18 23.42 -13.10
C ALA A 17 -4.49 23.81 -14.43
N HIS A 18 -5.20 24.43 -15.38
CA HIS A 18 -4.63 24.82 -16.67
C HIS A 18 -4.33 26.31 -16.86
N THR A 19 -4.71 27.17 -15.89
CA THR A 19 -4.67 28.63 -16.07
C THR A 19 -3.57 29.35 -15.27
N VAL A 20 -2.56 28.65 -14.77
CA VAL A 20 -1.48 29.28 -13.96
C VAL A 20 -0.13 29.34 -14.68
N LYS A 21 0.06 28.64 -15.81
CA LYS A 21 1.36 28.61 -16.52
C LYS A 21 1.63 29.76 -17.51
N ARG A 22 0.72 30.75 -17.68
CA ARG A 22 0.86 31.80 -18.70
C ARG A 22 1.23 33.20 -18.22
N ALA A 23 1.41 33.44 -16.92
CA ALA A 23 1.57 34.80 -16.39
C ALA A 23 3.02 35.23 -16.06
N LEU A 24 4.05 34.51 -16.49
CA LEU A 24 5.45 34.81 -16.12
C LEU A 24 6.38 35.21 -17.28
N HIS A 25 5.87 35.44 -18.48
CA HIS A 25 6.66 36.01 -19.59
C HIS A 25 6.04 37.32 -20.06
N GLY A 26 6.32 38.40 -19.34
CA GLY A 26 6.13 39.78 -19.81
C GLY A 26 7.46 40.37 -20.30
N PRO A 27 7.49 41.14 -21.41
CA PRO A 27 8.71 41.72 -21.98
C PRO A 27 9.00 43.09 -21.36
N PHE A 28 9.46 43.12 -20.10
CA PHE A 28 9.71 44.39 -19.39
C PHE A 28 11.03 44.42 -18.62
N THR A 29 12.11 43.86 -19.18
CA THR A 29 13.43 43.78 -18.52
C THR A 29 14.61 44.30 -19.34
N ASP A 30 14.45 45.29 -20.23
CA ASP A 30 15.54 45.61 -21.18
C ASP A 30 16.20 47.00 -21.07
N CYS A 31 15.77 47.91 -20.18
CA CYS A 31 16.42 49.23 -20.06
C CYS A 31 17.39 49.34 -18.87
N THR A 32 17.04 48.74 -17.74
CA THR A 32 17.83 48.84 -16.50
C THR A 32 19.02 47.87 -16.48
N THR A 33 18.87 46.72 -17.14
CA THR A 33 19.90 45.66 -17.22
C THR A 33 21.12 46.11 -18.03
N GLY A 34 20.92 46.79 -19.16
CA GLY A 34 22.02 47.32 -19.99
C GLY A 34 22.85 48.39 -19.28
N ALA A 35 22.21 49.28 -18.52
CA ALA A 35 22.88 50.32 -17.75
C ALA A 35 23.71 49.72 -16.59
N LEU A 36 23.22 48.68 -15.93
CA LEU A 36 23.93 47.97 -14.85
C LEU A 36 25.13 47.17 -15.36
N ILE A 37 25.02 46.58 -16.56
CA ILE A 37 26.13 45.84 -17.20
C ILE A 37 27.29 46.79 -17.55
N GLN A 38 26.99 47.97 -18.11
CA GLN A 38 28.00 49.00 -18.41
C GLN A 38 28.70 49.50 -17.15
N LEU A 39 27.96 49.74 -16.06
CA LEU A 39 28.53 50.19 -14.77
C LEU A 39 29.48 49.14 -14.15
N GLY A 40 29.13 47.85 -14.24
CA GLY A 40 29.95 46.76 -13.70
C GLY A 40 31.28 46.55 -14.44
N VAL A 41 31.30 46.80 -15.75
CA VAL A 41 32.52 46.71 -16.59
C VAL A 41 33.37 47.99 -16.47
N HIS A 42 32.74 49.16 -16.37
CA HIS A 42 33.44 50.44 -16.24
C HIS A 42 34.28 50.52 -14.95
N ASN A 43 33.84 49.84 -13.88
CA ASN A 43 34.53 49.84 -12.58
C ASN A 43 35.68 48.82 -12.48
N TRP A 44 36.11 48.18 -13.59
CA TRP A 44 37.23 47.25 -13.53
C TRP A 44 38.55 47.93 -13.21
N THR A 45 39.31 47.31 -12.32
CA THR A 45 40.69 47.70 -12.05
C THR A 45 41.61 47.24 -13.20
N VAL A 46 42.82 47.78 -13.23
CA VAL A 46 43.86 47.37 -14.19
C VAL A 46 44.15 45.88 -14.03
N ASP A 47 44.21 45.37 -12.81
CA ASP A 47 44.46 43.95 -12.53
C ASP A 47 43.36 43.03 -13.08
N GLN A 48 42.08 43.43 -12.95
CA GLN A 48 40.96 42.67 -13.50
C GLN A 48 40.94 42.69 -15.03
N THR A 49 41.34 43.81 -15.63
CA THR A 49 41.45 43.94 -17.09
C THR A 49 42.61 43.09 -17.64
N VAL A 50 43.70 42.99 -16.90
CA VAL A 50 44.84 42.10 -17.20
C VAL A 50 44.44 40.63 -17.04
N GLU A 51 43.75 40.27 -15.96
CA GLU A 51 43.25 38.91 -15.76
C GLU A 51 42.28 38.50 -16.86
N TRP A 52 41.41 39.41 -17.32
CA TRP A 52 40.56 39.20 -18.48
C TRP A 52 41.37 38.99 -19.77
N LEU A 53 42.42 39.79 -20.01
CA LEU A 53 43.31 39.66 -21.15
C LEU A 53 43.99 38.27 -21.18
N ILE A 54 44.39 37.76 -20.03
CA ILE A 54 45.06 36.45 -19.89
C ILE A 54 44.05 35.30 -20.02
N THR A 55 42.92 35.38 -19.32
CA THR A 55 41.99 34.25 -19.18
C THR A 55 40.95 34.16 -20.29
N GLN A 56 40.48 35.29 -20.84
CA GLN A 56 39.40 35.33 -21.84
C GLN A 56 39.88 35.70 -23.24
N VAL A 57 40.88 36.57 -23.33
CA VAL A 57 41.50 36.94 -24.62
C VAL A 57 42.70 36.05 -24.95
N GLU A 58 43.26 35.35 -23.96
CA GLU A 58 44.39 34.42 -24.08
C GLU A 58 45.64 35.09 -24.68
N LEU A 59 45.88 36.35 -24.33
CA LEU A 59 47.03 37.13 -24.80
C LEU A 59 47.91 37.61 -23.63
N PRO A 60 48.58 36.68 -22.90
CA PRO A 60 49.41 37.04 -21.75
C PRO A 60 50.63 37.90 -22.13
N GLN A 61 51.09 37.82 -23.38
CA GLN A 61 52.23 38.58 -23.90
C GLN A 61 52.05 40.11 -23.87
N TYR A 62 50.81 40.60 -23.79
CA TYR A 62 50.51 42.03 -23.73
C TYR A 62 50.15 42.51 -22.31
N GLU A 63 50.24 41.64 -21.30
CA GLU A 63 49.99 41.99 -19.89
C GLU A 63 50.77 43.24 -19.47
N HIS A 64 52.06 43.27 -19.75
CA HIS A 64 52.92 44.37 -19.31
C HIS A 64 52.58 45.70 -20.00
N ASN A 65 52.12 45.65 -21.25
CA ASN A 65 51.64 46.82 -21.97
C ASN A 65 50.32 47.35 -21.41
N PHE A 66 49.41 46.46 -20.98
CA PHE A 66 48.15 46.85 -20.36
C PHE A 66 48.36 47.42 -18.95
N ARG A 67 49.29 46.84 -18.17
CA ARG A 67 49.70 47.36 -16.85
C ARG A 67 50.37 48.73 -16.94
N ASN A 68 51.36 48.87 -17.82
CA ASN A 68 52.16 50.09 -17.94
C ASN A 68 51.36 51.27 -18.51
N ASN A 69 50.35 51.00 -19.35
CA ASN A 69 49.44 52.02 -19.88
C ASN A 69 48.18 52.23 -19.03
N GLY A 70 48.05 51.56 -17.88
CA GLY A 70 46.94 51.75 -16.94
C GLY A 70 45.56 51.48 -17.55
N VAL A 71 45.42 50.46 -18.40
CA VAL A 71 44.14 50.15 -19.05
C VAL A 71 43.15 49.62 -18.02
N ASN A 72 42.08 50.39 -17.78
CA ASN A 72 41.02 50.07 -16.82
C ASN A 72 39.69 49.78 -17.53
N GLY A 73 38.66 49.46 -16.73
CA GLY A 73 37.27 49.22 -17.15
C GLY A 73 36.69 50.26 -18.11
N ALA A 74 37.06 51.52 -17.91
CA ALA A 74 36.58 52.65 -18.69
C ALA A 74 37.07 52.64 -20.15
N VAL A 75 38.17 51.95 -20.44
CA VAL A 75 38.80 51.92 -21.76
C VAL A 75 38.33 50.72 -22.59
N LEU A 76 37.67 49.72 -21.99
CA LEU A 76 37.14 48.56 -22.72
C LEU A 76 36.15 48.89 -23.86
N PRO A 77 35.20 49.83 -23.69
CA PRO A 77 34.35 50.26 -24.81
C PRO A 77 35.14 50.91 -25.97
N LEU A 78 36.26 51.58 -25.67
CA LEU A 78 37.16 52.15 -26.68
C LEU A 78 37.97 51.06 -27.39
N LEU A 79 38.33 49.99 -26.69
CA LEU A 79 38.94 48.79 -27.29
C LEU A 79 37.94 48.05 -28.19
N ALA A 80 36.68 47.98 -27.80
CA ALA A 80 35.61 47.33 -28.58
C ALA A 80 35.31 48.02 -29.92
N GLN A 81 35.40 49.36 -29.96
CA GLN A 81 35.25 50.13 -31.21
C GLN A 81 36.43 49.99 -32.17
N ASN A 82 37.49 49.25 -31.82
CA ASN A 82 38.68 49.04 -32.64
C ASN A 82 39.27 50.37 -33.16
N THR A 83 39.41 51.36 -32.28
CA THR A 83 40.08 52.63 -32.62
C THR A 83 41.56 52.33 -32.89
N HIS A 84 41.90 52.13 -34.17
CA HIS A 84 43.22 51.66 -34.64
C HIS A 84 44.40 52.47 -34.07
N ASN A 85 44.18 53.74 -33.76
CA ASN A 85 45.19 54.62 -33.19
C ASN A 85 45.49 54.29 -31.71
N PHE A 86 44.50 53.97 -30.88
CA PHE A 86 44.74 53.69 -29.45
C PHE A 86 45.47 52.36 -29.23
N ILE A 87 45.02 51.29 -29.92
CA ILE A 87 45.61 49.96 -29.75
C ILE A 87 47.02 49.87 -30.37
N SER A 88 47.26 50.61 -31.47
CA SER A 88 48.55 50.56 -32.16
C SER A 88 49.58 51.54 -31.60
N HIS A 89 49.16 52.75 -31.18
CA HIS A 89 50.08 53.80 -30.72
C HIS A 89 50.33 53.73 -29.22
N ASN A 90 49.28 53.53 -28.40
CA ASN A 90 49.42 53.56 -26.95
C ASN A 90 49.73 52.16 -26.38
N LEU A 91 49.08 51.11 -26.90
CA LEU A 91 49.29 49.74 -26.42
C LEU A 91 50.42 48.97 -27.12
N GLY A 92 51.01 49.55 -28.18
CA GLY A 92 52.17 48.98 -28.89
C GLY A 92 51.88 47.67 -29.64
N ILE A 93 50.62 47.28 -29.80
CA ILE A 93 50.24 46.03 -30.44
C ILE A 93 50.23 46.28 -31.95
N LYS A 94 51.17 45.67 -32.68
CA LYS A 94 51.27 45.82 -34.15
C LYS A 94 50.44 44.78 -34.91
N ASP A 95 50.21 43.62 -34.30
CA ASP A 95 49.51 42.50 -34.92
C ASP A 95 48.01 42.77 -35.13
N SER A 96 47.52 42.54 -36.34
CA SER A 96 46.13 42.81 -36.72
C SER A 96 45.16 41.77 -36.17
N ILE A 97 45.62 40.54 -35.96
CA ILE A 97 44.78 39.44 -35.42
C ILE A 97 44.52 39.67 -33.93
N SER A 98 45.59 39.99 -33.18
CA SER A 98 45.49 40.34 -31.77
C SER A 98 44.55 41.53 -31.52
N LYS A 99 44.58 42.55 -32.39
CA LYS A 99 43.67 43.71 -32.34
C LYS A 99 42.20 43.30 -32.48
N GLN A 100 41.88 42.51 -33.49
CA GLN A 100 40.52 42.04 -33.73
C GLN A 100 40.03 41.13 -32.61
N LYS A 101 40.89 40.25 -32.08
CA LYS A 101 40.55 39.37 -30.95
C LYS A 101 40.23 40.18 -29.69
N ILE A 102 41.03 41.21 -29.38
CA ILE A 102 40.78 42.12 -28.24
C ILE A 102 39.48 42.89 -28.44
N ALA A 103 39.24 43.46 -29.63
CA ALA A 103 38.03 44.24 -29.91
C ALA A 103 36.76 43.38 -29.80
N LEU A 104 36.76 42.17 -30.36
CA LEU A 104 35.62 41.25 -30.28
C LEU A 104 35.34 40.81 -28.85
N LYS A 105 36.37 40.46 -28.08
CA LYS A 105 36.20 40.07 -26.67
C LYS A 105 35.82 41.25 -25.78
N ALA A 106 36.33 42.44 -26.06
CA ALA A 106 35.95 43.66 -25.33
C ALA A 106 34.48 44.00 -25.59
N MET A 107 34.01 43.83 -26.82
CA MET A 107 32.61 43.98 -27.17
C MET A 107 31.74 42.97 -26.43
N ASP A 108 32.16 41.71 -26.35
CA ASP A 108 31.47 40.63 -25.61
C ASP A 108 31.30 41.01 -24.12
N VAL A 109 32.38 41.45 -23.48
CA VAL A 109 32.33 41.91 -22.08
C VAL A 109 31.46 43.16 -21.90
N VAL A 110 31.53 44.13 -22.80
CA VAL A 110 30.78 45.39 -22.70
C VAL A 110 29.28 45.16 -22.94
N LEU A 111 28.91 44.22 -23.81
CA LEU A 111 27.52 43.89 -24.11
C LEU A 111 26.90 42.90 -23.11
N PHE A 112 27.66 41.93 -22.61
CA PHE A 112 27.14 40.83 -21.80
C PHE A 112 27.64 40.82 -20.35
N GLY A 113 28.60 41.69 -20.01
CA GLY A 113 29.14 41.88 -18.67
C GLY A 113 30.36 41.00 -18.36
N PRO A 114 30.85 41.07 -17.12
CA PRO A 114 32.02 40.30 -16.69
C PRO A 114 31.81 38.80 -16.85
N PRO A 115 32.82 38.05 -17.32
CA PRO A 115 32.74 36.61 -17.40
C PRO A 115 32.45 36.04 -16.00
N LYS A 116 31.31 35.36 -15.86
CA LYS A 116 30.96 34.72 -14.59
C LYS A 116 31.93 33.57 -14.35
N TYR A 117 32.68 33.62 -13.25
CA TYR A 117 33.51 32.52 -12.80
C TYR A 117 32.65 31.26 -12.67
N ARG A 118 32.90 30.25 -13.52
CA ARG A 118 32.19 28.96 -13.46
C ARG A 118 32.59 28.25 -12.19
N ASN A 119 31.72 28.33 -11.18
CA ASN A 119 31.88 27.62 -9.93
C ASN A 119 31.41 26.17 -10.11
N TYR A 120 32.34 25.25 -10.34
CA TYR A 120 32.08 23.81 -10.48
C TYR A 120 31.15 23.26 -9.37
N TYR A 121 31.30 23.74 -8.14
CA TYR A 121 30.44 23.36 -7.02
C TYR A 121 28.95 23.68 -7.26
N LYS A 122 28.64 24.83 -7.87
CA LYS A 122 27.25 25.22 -8.14
C LYS A 122 26.60 24.28 -9.15
N ASP A 123 27.35 23.86 -10.16
CA ASP A 123 26.87 22.94 -11.19
C ASP A 123 26.71 21.52 -10.63
N VAL A 124 27.60 21.09 -9.73
CA VAL A 124 27.49 19.80 -9.03
C VAL A 124 26.26 19.74 -8.11
N PHE A 125 26.02 20.78 -7.31
CA PHE A 125 24.82 20.84 -6.46
C PHE A 125 23.53 20.88 -7.29
N LEU A 126 23.54 21.60 -8.42
CA LEU A 126 22.41 21.66 -9.34
C LEU A 126 22.12 20.27 -9.95
N ALA A 127 23.15 19.56 -10.39
CA ALA A 127 23.01 18.22 -10.96
C ALA A 127 22.51 17.20 -9.91
N LEU A 128 23.01 17.28 -8.67
CA LEU A 128 22.57 16.41 -7.59
C LEU A 128 21.09 16.63 -7.24
N SER A 129 20.66 17.89 -7.16
CA SER A 129 19.24 18.26 -6.97
C SER A 129 18.35 17.66 -8.06
N LEU A 130 18.78 17.77 -9.32
CA LEU A 130 18.04 17.23 -10.46
C LEU A 130 17.91 15.70 -10.40
N LEU A 131 18.98 14.99 -10.01
CA LEU A 131 18.96 13.54 -9.87
C LEU A 131 18.02 13.07 -8.75
N ILE A 132 17.98 13.79 -7.62
CA ILE A 132 17.06 13.48 -6.52
C ILE A 132 15.61 13.69 -6.97
N ALA A 133 15.32 14.77 -7.69
CA ALA A 133 13.97 15.03 -8.19
C ALA A 133 13.51 13.93 -9.17
N VAL A 134 14.35 13.56 -10.14
CA VAL A 134 14.03 12.49 -11.10
C VAL A 134 13.91 11.14 -10.40
N GLY A 135 14.80 10.82 -9.47
CA GLY A 135 14.74 9.61 -8.65
C GLY A 135 13.48 9.53 -7.80
N GLY A 136 13.07 10.64 -7.19
CA GLY A 136 11.83 10.76 -6.42
C GLY A 136 10.59 10.57 -7.29
N CYS A 137 10.54 11.20 -8.48
CA CYS A 137 9.44 11.02 -9.43
C CYS A 137 9.36 9.57 -9.95
N TRP A 138 10.50 8.95 -10.25
CA TRP A 138 10.57 7.55 -10.66
C TRP A 138 10.09 6.61 -9.54
N PHE A 139 10.57 6.82 -8.31
CA PHE A 139 10.18 6.02 -7.16
C PHE A 139 8.69 6.15 -6.85
N ALA A 140 8.13 7.37 -6.88
CA ALA A 140 6.69 7.59 -6.73
C ALA A 140 5.88 6.91 -7.84
N TYR A 141 6.35 6.95 -9.10
CA TYR A 141 5.71 6.26 -10.21
C TYR A 141 5.71 4.72 -10.02
N VAL A 142 6.84 4.15 -9.58
CA VAL A 142 6.94 2.71 -9.27
C VAL A 142 6.05 2.33 -8.10
N GLN A 143 6.06 3.11 -7.02
CA GLN A 143 5.25 2.84 -5.84
C GLN A 143 3.75 2.97 -6.15
N HIS A 144 3.36 3.93 -6.98
CA HIS A 144 1.99 4.08 -7.48
C HIS A 144 1.56 2.85 -8.29
N LYS A 145 2.44 2.33 -9.17
CA LYS A 145 2.18 1.11 -9.94
C LYS A 145 2.08 -0.14 -9.05
N HIS A 146 2.91 -0.23 -8.00
CA HIS A 146 2.85 -1.33 -7.04
C HIS A 146 1.61 -1.24 -6.14
N SER A 147 1.20 -0.02 -5.75
CA SER A 147 0.04 0.27 -4.89
C SER A 147 -1.28 -0.15 -5.51
N GLN A 148 -1.45 -0.01 -6.84
CA GLN A 148 -2.63 -0.50 -7.57
C GLN A 148 -2.88 -2.00 -7.30
N THR A 149 -1.81 -2.79 -7.17
CA THR A 149 -1.95 -4.23 -6.88
C THR A 149 -2.47 -4.48 -5.45
N HIS A 150 -2.02 -3.68 -4.49
CA HIS A 150 -2.49 -3.76 -3.10
C HIS A 150 -3.94 -3.29 -2.96
N MET A 151 -4.35 -2.25 -3.69
CA MET A 151 -5.73 -1.76 -3.68
C MET A 151 -6.70 -2.76 -4.31
N VAL A 152 -6.32 -3.39 -5.42
CA VAL A 152 -7.13 -4.45 -6.04
C VAL A 152 -7.29 -5.66 -5.10
N LYS A 153 -6.24 -6.00 -4.35
CA LYS A 153 -6.32 -7.05 -3.33
C LYS A 153 -7.23 -6.64 -2.17
N MET A 154 -7.10 -5.41 -1.67
CA MET A 154 -7.99 -4.87 -0.62
C MET A 154 -9.46 -4.81 -1.06
N MET A 155 -9.75 -4.43 -2.30
CA MET A 155 -11.13 -4.42 -2.82
C MET A 155 -11.73 -5.82 -2.85
N LYS A 156 -10.94 -6.83 -3.28
CA LYS A 156 -11.38 -8.23 -3.28
C LYS A 156 -11.61 -8.76 -1.86
N ASP A 157 -10.72 -8.43 -0.94
CA ASP A 157 -10.85 -8.86 0.46
C ASP A 157 -12.09 -8.21 1.10
N MET A 158 -12.39 -6.95 0.78
CA MET A 158 -13.58 -6.23 1.25
C MET A 158 -14.88 -6.79 0.67
N GLU A 159 -14.91 -7.13 -0.62
CA GLU A 159 -16.05 -7.80 -1.26
C GLU A 159 -16.29 -9.20 -0.65
N ALA A 160 -15.21 -9.94 -0.36
CA ALA A 160 -15.30 -11.23 0.30
C ALA A 160 -15.80 -11.12 1.75
N LEU A 161 -15.33 -10.12 2.51
CA LEU A 161 -15.79 -9.82 3.86
C LEU A 161 -17.28 -9.46 3.88
N GLN A 162 -17.72 -8.60 2.96
CA GLN A 162 -19.13 -8.20 2.87
C GLN A 162 -20.04 -9.39 2.51
N LYS A 163 -19.59 -10.25 1.61
CA LYS A 163 -20.31 -11.49 1.29
C LYS A 163 -20.39 -12.45 2.48
N ALA A 164 -19.35 -12.52 3.30
CA ALA A 164 -19.37 -13.33 4.52
C ALA A 164 -20.34 -12.74 5.55
N GLU A 165 -20.36 -11.42 5.72
CA GLU A 165 -21.31 -10.72 6.58
C GLU A 165 -22.76 -10.98 6.16
N ASP A 166 -23.08 -10.83 4.88
CA ASP A 166 -24.41 -11.15 4.33
C ASP A 166 -24.80 -12.61 4.61
N SER A 167 -23.87 -13.55 4.42
CA SER A 167 -24.13 -14.97 4.69
C SER A 167 -24.39 -15.26 6.18
N LEU A 168 -23.70 -14.57 7.09
CA LEU A 168 -23.93 -14.69 8.52
C LEU A 168 -25.30 -14.11 8.91
N PHE A 169 -25.68 -12.99 8.28
CA PHE A 169 -26.99 -12.39 8.50
C PHE A 169 -28.13 -13.32 8.04
N ASP A 170 -27.99 -13.94 6.87
CA ASP A 170 -28.97 -14.91 6.37
C ASP A 170 -29.05 -16.15 7.26
N LEU A 171 -27.91 -16.69 7.71
CA LEU A 171 -27.89 -17.82 8.65
C LEU A 171 -28.52 -17.47 9.99
N GLN A 172 -28.28 -16.27 10.54
CA GLN A 172 -28.95 -15.81 11.76
C GLN A 172 -30.46 -15.70 11.57
N LYS A 173 -30.91 -15.24 10.40
CA LYS A 173 -32.33 -15.14 10.07
C LYS A 173 -32.98 -16.52 9.99
N GLU A 174 -32.34 -17.48 9.34
CA GLU A 174 -32.82 -18.87 9.30
C GLU A 174 -32.85 -19.51 10.70
N LEU A 175 -31.82 -19.28 11.52
CA LEU A 175 -31.78 -19.78 12.90
C LEU A 175 -32.91 -19.21 13.75
N ASN A 176 -33.16 -17.90 13.65
CA ASN A 176 -34.24 -17.24 14.38
C ASN A 176 -35.60 -17.78 13.94
N LYS A 177 -35.79 -18.02 12.63
CA LYS A 177 -37.01 -18.62 12.09
C LYS A 177 -37.22 -20.05 12.62
N ALA A 178 -36.19 -20.89 12.54
CA ALA A 178 -36.25 -22.26 13.05
C ALA A 178 -36.53 -22.29 14.57
N ARG A 179 -35.94 -21.37 15.34
CA ARG A 179 -36.18 -21.24 16.78
C ARG A 179 -37.62 -20.83 17.09
N GLN A 180 -38.19 -19.89 16.35
CA GLN A 180 -39.59 -19.48 16.51
C GLN A 180 -40.56 -20.64 16.19
N GLU A 181 -40.32 -21.35 15.10
CA GLU A 181 -41.12 -22.54 14.75
C GLU A 181 -41.01 -23.61 15.83
N GLN A 182 -39.81 -23.83 16.40
CA GLN A 182 -39.61 -24.77 17.49
C GLN A 182 -40.33 -24.35 18.79
N GLU A 183 -40.34 -23.05 19.12
CA GLU A 183 -41.07 -22.54 20.27
C GLU A 183 -42.57 -22.76 20.13
N ILE A 184 -43.15 -22.47 18.96
CA ILE A 184 -44.58 -22.70 18.66
C ILE A 184 -44.92 -24.19 18.82
N VAL A 185 -44.15 -25.07 18.17
CA VAL A 185 -44.36 -26.52 18.28
C VAL A 185 -44.23 -27.00 19.73
N SER A 186 -43.31 -26.43 20.52
CA SER A 186 -43.16 -26.79 21.93
C SER A 186 -44.38 -26.38 22.77
N ILE A 187 -44.96 -25.21 22.50
CA ILE A 187 -46.15 -24.70 23.20
C ILE A 187 -47.37 -25.55 22.83
N GLU A 188 -47.57 -25.82 21.54
CA GLU A 188 -48.65 -26.69 21.07
C GLU A 188 -48.53 -28.09 21.65
N LYS A 189 -47.30 -28.64 21.72
CA LYS A 189 -47.05 -29.93 22.37
C LYS A 189 -47.41 -29.91 23.85
N GLN A 190 -47.02 -28.87 24.59
CA GLN A 190 -47.39 -28.73 26.00
C GLN A 190 -48.90 -28.58 26.19
N ASP A 191 -49.59 -27.86 25.32
CA ASP A 191 -51.05 -27.74 25.35
C ASP A 191 -51.72 -29.08 25.10
N LEU A 192 -51.29 -29.81 24.07
CA LEU A 192 -51.77 -31.17 23.78
C LEU A 192 -51.49 -32.12 24.95
N GLU A 193 -50.31 -32.06 25.55
CA GLU A 193 -49.94 -32.92 26.67
C GLU A 193 -50.79 -32.62 27.92
N ARG A 194 -51.08 -31.35 28.20
CA ARG A 194 -52.02 -30.99 29.28
C ARG A 194 -53.42 -31.52 29.01
N ARG A 195 -53.95 -31.35 27.79
CA ARG A 195 -55.28 -31.89 27.42
C ARG A 195 -55.33 -33.40 27.57
N LEU A 196 -54.30 -34.11 27.13
CA LEU A 196 -54.17 -35.55 27.31
C LEU A 196 -54.10 -35.96 28.78
N GLN A 197 -53.33 -35.25 29.61
CA GLN A 197 -53.26 -35.51 31.05
C GLN A 197 -54.62 -35.25 31.73
N ASP A 198 -55.33 -34.19 31.34
CA ASP A 198 -56.67 -33.89 31.86
C ASP A 198 -57.65 -35.00 31.48
N GLU A 199 -57.67 -35.44 30.21
CA GLU A 199 -58.49 -36.56 29.76
C GLU A 199 -58.18 -37.87 30.50
N ILE A 200 -56.90 -38.19 30.70
CA ILE A 200 -56.47 -39.35 31.49
C ILE A 200 -56.92 -39.21 32.95
N SER A 201 -56.79 -38.02 33.54
CA SER A 201 -57.19 -37.77 34.93
C SER A 201 -58.70 -37.92 35.12
N ILE A 202 -59.50 -37.40 34.17
CA ILE A 202 -60.96 -37.54 34.15
C ILE A 202 -61.35 -39.00 33.94
N ALA A 203 -60.72 -39.71 33.01
CA ALA A 203 -60.95 -41.13 32.80
C ALA A 203 -60.62 -41.92 34.06
N ARG A 204 -59.48 -41.65 34.69
CA ARG A 204 -59.04 -42.28 35.94
C ARG A 204 -59.99 -42.00 37.10
N GLN A 205 -60.47 -40.77 37.25
CA GLN A 205 -61.47 -40.39 38.24
C GLN A 205 -62.77 -41.16 38.01
N LYS A 206 -63.25 -41.26 36.76
CA LYS A 206 -64.43 -42.07 36.41
C LYS A 206 -64.23 -43.55 36.72
N TYR A 207 -63.03 -44.10 36.46
CA TYR A 207 -62.69 -45.48 36.84
C TYR A 207 -62.67 -45.66 38.35
N LEU A 208 -62.10 -44.72 39.12
CA LEU A 208 -62.10 -44.74 40.58
C LEU A 208 -63.52 -44.60 41.15
N ASP A 209 -64.34 -43.69 40.62
CA ASP A 209 -65.73 -43.51 41.01
C ASP A 209 -66.56 -44.76 40.68
N HIS A 210 -66.34 -45.39 39.52
CA HIS A 210 -66.93 -46.68 39.19
C HIS A 210 -66.44 -47.81 40.10
N ALA A 211 -65.15 -47.89 40.40
CA ALA A 211 -64.58 -48.91 41.29
C ALA A 211 -65.05 -48.75 42.76
N MET A 212 -65.31 -47.51 43.20
CA MET A 212 -65.89 -47.23 44.52
C MET A 212 -67.41 -47.47 44.56
N SER A 213 -68.10 -47.38 43.41
CA SER A 213 -69.54 -47.63 43.28
C SER A 213 -69.86 -49.13 43.04
N GLU A 214 -69.00 -49.84 42.33
CA GLU A 214 -69.05 -51.30 42.14
C GLU A 214 -68.06 -52.00 43.09
N GLY A 215 -68.41 -52.05 44.38
CA GLY A 215 -67.78 -52.94 45.35
C GLY A 215 -68.08 -54.42 45.08
N GLY A 216 -67.74 -54.93 43.89
CA GLY A 216 -68.04 -56.29 43.46
C GLY A 216 -67.54 -56.63 42.06
N GLY A 217 -66.22 -56.57 41.82
CA GLY A 217 -65.66 -56.88 40.50
C GLY A 217 -64.18 -57.27 40.44
N GLU A 218 -63.52 -57.62 41.56
CA GLU A 218 -62.06 -57.82 41.62
C GLU A 218 -61.51 -58.91 40.67
N LEU A 219 -62.30 -59.93 40.31
CA LEU A 219 -61.83 -61.01 39.45
C LEU A 219 -61.68 -60.63 37.96
N GLY A 220 -62.54 -59.74 37.46
CA GLY A 220 -62.53 -59.32 36.04
C GLY A 220 -61.35 -58.39 35.76
N ASP A 221 -61.09 -57.46 36.67
CA ASP A 221 -60.01 -56.48 36.53
C ASP A 221 -58.63 -57.13 36.70
N GLN A 222 -58.51 -58.13 37.58
CA GLN A 222 -57.27 -58.89 37.75
C GLN A 222 -56.92 -59.69 36.49
N ALA A 223 -57.92 -60.26 35.80
CA ALA A 223 -57.71 -60.96 34.53
C ALA A 223 -57.25 -60.01 33.41
N ARG A 224 -57.81 -58.79 33.34
CA ARG A 224 -57.41 -57.78 32.35
C ARG A 224 -56.01 -57.23 32.62
N LEU A 225 -55.63 -57.04 33.88
CA LEU A 225 -54.27 -56.63 34.26
C LEU A 225 -53.22 -57.68 33.88
N LEU A 226 -53.53 -58.97 34.09
CA LEU A 226 -52.64 -60.06 33.68
C LEU A 226 -52.50 -60.16 32.15
N GLU A 227 -53.56 -59.85 31.40
CA GLU A 227 -53.51 -59.78 29.94
C GLU A 227 -52.66 -58.60 29.45
N LEU A 228 -52.86 -57.40 30.00
CA LEU A 228 -52.05 -56.21 29.72
C LEU A 228 -50.57 -56.42 30.06
N GLU A 229 -50.27 -57.07 31.18
CA GLU A 229 -48.89 -57.38 31.57
C GLU A 229 -48.24 -58.36 30.59
N ARG A 230 -48.99 -59.36 30.13
CA ARG A 230 -48.54 -60.29 29.08
C ARG A 230 -48.26 -59.57 27.77
N ASP A 231 -49.15 -58.66 27.35
CA ASP A 231 -48.98 -57.90 26.12
C ASP A 231 -47.79 -56.94 26.19
N LEU A 232 -47.55 -56.33 27.35
CA LEU A 232 -46.36 -55.50 27.58
C LEU A 232 -45.06 -56.31 27.54
N GLN A 233 -45.08 -57.53 28.08
CA GLN A 233 -43.94 -58.44 28.01
C GLN A 233 -43.64 -58.86 26.57
N LEU A 234 -44.68 -59.17 25.78
CA LEU A 234 -44.54 -59.48 24.35
C LEU A 234 -43.99 -58.28 23.57
N ALA A 235 -44.55 -57.10 23.75
CA ALA A 235 -44.07 -55.89 23.10
C ALA A 235 -42.60 -55.58 23.45
N ARG A 236 -42.19 -55.82 24.71
CA ARG A 236 -40.78 -55.69 25.12
C ARG A 236 -39.87 -56.73 24.49
N SER A 237 -40.34 -57.96 24.30
CA SER A 237 -39.55 -58.99 23.60
C SER A 237 -39.40 -58.69 22.11
N ASP A 238 -40.46 -58.23 21.45
CA ASP A 238 -40.45 -57.86 20.04
C ASP A 238 -39.52 -56.67 19.79
N LEU A 239 -39.55 -55.68 20.68
CA LEU A 239 -38.67 -54.51 20.59
C LEU A 239 -37.20 -54.90 20.77
N ARG A 240 -36.88 -55.78 21.73
CA ARG A 240 -35.52 -56.32 21.88
C ARG A 240 -35.06 -57.13 20.67
N GLU A 241 -35.95 -57.87 20.02
CA GLU A 241 -35.62 -58.60 18.80
C GLU A 241 -35.39 -57.65 17.62
N ALA A 242 -36.21 -56.61 17.49
CA ALA A 242 -36.04 -55.56 16.50
C ALA A 242 -34.72 -54.80 16.70
N GLU A 243 -34.36 -54.47 17.94
CA GLU A 243 -33.06 -53.88 18.31
C GLU A 243 -31.90 -54.78 17.89
N LYS A 244 -31.93 -56.07 18.23
CA LYS A 244 -30.89 -57.03 17.79
C LYS A 244 -30.77 -57.12 16.26
N LYS A 245 -31.88 -57.08 15.52
CA LYS A 245 -31.89 -57.07 14.05
C LYS A 245 -31.30 -55.77 13.49
N LEU A 246 -31.47 -54.66 14.20
CA LEU A 246 -30.89 -53.36 13.87
C LEU A 246 -29.39 -53.32 14.18
N GLU A 247 -28.96 -53.86 15.31
CA GLU A 247 -27.54 -53.98 15.69
C GLU A 247 -26.79 -54.94 14.76
N ALA A 248 -27.43 -56.03 14.32
CA ALA A 248 -26.86 -56.96 13.34
C ALA A 248 -26.74 -56.33 11.93
N ARG A 249 -27.54 -55.30 11.63
CA ARG A 249 -27.37 -54.49 10.42
C ARG A 249 -26.17 -53.57 10.62
N HIS A 250 -25.06 -53.93 9.98
CA HIS A 250 -23.91 -53.03 9.86
C HIS A 250 -24.39 -51.72 9.23
N TRP A 251 -24.18 -50.60 9.93
CA TRP A 251 -24.56 -49.30 9.42
C TRP A 251 -23.80 -49.00 8.12
N VAL A 252 -24.53 -48.88 7.02
CA VAL A 252 -24.01 -48.43 5.73
C VAL A 252 -24.61 -47.07 5.44
N ALA A 253 -23.73 -46.07 5.22
CA ALA A 253 -24.17 -44.73 4.89
C ALA A 253 -25.05 -44.75 3.62
N PRO A 254 -26.21 -44.06 3.61
CA PRO A 254 -27.04 -43.94 2.43
C PRO A 254 -26.23 -43.41 1.23
N THR A 255 -26.47 -43.95 0.03
CA THR A 255 -25.66 -43.70 -1.19
C THR A 255 -25.48 -42.22 -1.51
N LYS A 256 -26.52 -41.40 -1.33
CA LYS A 256 -26.46 -39.94 -1.51
C LYS A 256 -25.48 -39.29 -0.53
N LEU A 257 -25.49 -39.71 0.73
CA LEU A 257 -24.57 -39.20 1.76
C LEU A 257 -23.12 -39.65 1.47
N GLN A 258 -22.95 -40.89 1.01
CA GLN A 258 -21.63 -41.41 0.62
C GLN A 258 -21.01 -40.57 -0.51
N GLN A 259 -21.79 -40.19 -1.53
CA GLN A 259 -21.33 -39.32 -2.62
C GLN A 259 -20.91 -37.93 -2.12
N TRP A 260 -21.69 -37.33 -1.21
CA TRP A 260 -21.33 -36.04 -0.61
C TRP A 260 -20.06 -36.14 0.25
N LEU A 261 -19.95 -37.17 1.08
CA LEU A 261 -18.75 -37.40 1.90
C LEU A 261 -17.51 -37.60 1.03
N GLN A 262 -17.63 -38.36 -0.07
CA GLN A 262 -16.55 -38.54 -1.02
C GLN A 262 -16.13 -37.22 -1.66
N LEU A 263 -17.10 -36.42 -2.15
CA LEU A 263 -16.82 -35.12 -2.75
C LEU A 263 -16.14 -34.17 -1.75
N THR A 264 -16.64 -34.11 -0.51
CA THR A 264 -16.06 -33.29 0.55
C THR A 264 -14.63 -33.74 0.85
N HIS A 265 -14.38 -35.05 1.00
CA HIS A 265 -13.05 -35.58 1.22
C HIS A 265 -12.10 -35.24 0.06
N GLU A 266 -12.55 -35.33 -1.19
CA GLU A 266 -11.73 -34.95 -2.35
C GLU A 266 -11.39 -33.45 -2.37
N LEU A 267 -12.34 -32.58 -1.99
CA LEU A 267 -12.12 -31.15 -1.88
C LEU A 267 -11.18 -30.79 -0.74
N GLU A 268 -11.36 -31.41 0.43
CA GLU A 268 -10.49 -31.24 1.59
C GLU A 268 -9.07 -31.70 1.28
N LEU A 269 -8.92 -32.85 0.61
CA LEU A 269 -7.62 -33.38 0.22
C LEU A 269 -6.90 -32.46 -0.76
N LYS A 270 -7.62 -31.89 -1.74
CA LYS A 270 -7.06 -30.89 -2.66
C LYS A 270 -6.60 -29.64 -1.91
N ASN A 271 -7.42 -29.13 -0.99
CA ASN A 271 -7.10 -27.94 -0.20
C ASN A 271 -5.90 -28.20 0.73
N TYR A 272 -5.88 -29.35 1.40
CA TYR A 272 -4.76 -29.80 2.23
C TYR A 272 -3.47 -29.88 1.42
N ASN A 273 -3.49 -30.53 0.26
CA ASN A 273 -2.31 -30.65 -0.60
C ASN A 273 -1.81 -29.29 -1.10
N ALA A 274 -2.71 -28.37 -1.45
CA ALA A 274 -2.33 -27.01 -1.83
C ALA A 274 -1.66 -26.26 -0.66
N LYS A 275 -2.24 -26.33 0.54
CA LYS A 275 -1.65 -25.73 1.75
C LYS A 275 -0.29 -26.35 2.09
N LYS A 276 -0.18 -27.66 1.98
CA LYS A 276 1.08 -28.40 2.17
C LYS A 276 2.16 -27.95 1.18
N ALA A 277 1.83 -27.85 -0.11
CA ALA A 277 2.78 -27.40 -1.13
C ALA A 277 3.29 -25.97 -0.86
N VAL A 278 2.41 -25.06 -0.42
CA VAL A 278 2.80 -23.69 -0.04
C VAL A 278 3.72 -23.70 1.17
N ALA A 279 3.40 -24.48 2.20
CA ALA A 279 4.25 -24.61 3.39
C ALA A 279 5.63 -25.19 3.05
N GLU A 280 5.68 -26.22 2.20
CA GLU A 280 6.93 -26.80 1.70
C GLU A 280 7.78 -25.77 0.92
N GLN A 281 7.14 -24.94 0.09
CA GLN A 281 7.82 -23.88 -0.65
C GLN A 281 8.37 -22.79 0.30
N GLN A 282 7.61 -22.39 1.32
CA GLN A 282 8.06 -21.43 2.32
C GLN A 282 9.25 -21.97 3.13
N LEU A 283 9.18 -23.24 3.53
CA LEU A 283 10.26 -23.93 4.25
C LEU A 283 11.53 -24.03 3.37
N GLN A 284 11.38 -24.31 2.08
CA GLN A 284 12.49 -24.30 1.13
C GLN A 284 13.11 -22.91 0.97
N ALA A 285 12.30 -21.87 0.83
CA ALA A 285 12.79 -20.49 0.75
C ALA A 285 13.53 -20.06 2.04
N ALA A 286 13.03 -20.48 3.21
CA ALA A 286 13.68 -20.25 4.50
C ALA A 286 15.04 -20.97 4.59
N LYS A 287 15.13 -22.22 4.14
CA LYS A 287 16.40 -22.97 4.06
C LYS A 287 17.43 -22.25 3.17
N GLU A 288 17.02 -21.84 1.97
CA GLU A 288 17.90 -21.09 1.06
C GLU A 288 18.35 -19.74 1.66
N GLY A 289 17.45 -19.05 2.36
CA GLY A 289 17.77 -17.82 3.09
C GLY A 289 18.81 -18.05 4.19
N CYS A 290 18.64 -19.12 4.97
CA CYS A 290 19.57 -19.53 6.02
C CYS A 290 20.94 -19.92 5.44
N GLU A 291 20.99 -20.68 4.34
CA GLU A 291 22.24 -21.03 3.67
C GLU A 291 22.98 -19.80 3.12
N LYS A 292 22.25 -18.84 2.52
CA LYS A 292 22.82 -17.58 2.05
C LYS A 292 23.38 -16.75 3.21
N LEU A 293 22.69 -16.72 4.35
CA LEU A 293 23.15 -16.04 5.56
C LEU A 293 24.40 -16.72 6.13
N SER A 294 24.42 -18.06 6.18
CA SER A 294 25.58 -18.86 6.59
C SER A 294 26.82 -18.58 5.72
N LYS A 295 26.67 -18.56 4.39
CA LYS A 295 27.74 -18.23 3.44
C LYS A 295 28.26 -16.80 3.61
N LYS A 296 27.37 -15.82 3.84
CA LYS A 296 27.76 -14.41 4.09
C LYS A 296 28.46 -14.24 5.44
N ARG A 297 28.09 -15.03 6.46
CA ARG A 297 28.76 -15.05 7.78
C ARG A 297 30.17 -15.64 7.70
N ALA A 298 30.41 -16.57 6.78
CA ALA A 298 31.74 -17.15 6.53
C ALA A 298 32.73 -16.20 5.83
N THR A 299 32.27 -15.06 5.29
CA THR A 299 33.13 -14.05 4.64
C THR A 299 33.52 -12.95 5.65
N PHE A 300 34.82 -12.64 5.76
CA PHE A 300 35.41 -11.77 6.81
C PHE A 300 34.77 -10.38 6.99
N MET A 301 34.26 -9.75 5.92
CA MET A 301 33.53 -8.47 6.02
C MET A 301 31.99 -8.62 6.09
N GLY A 302 31.45 -9.82 5.92
CA GLY A 302 30.02 -10.11 5.95
C GLY A 302 29.45 -10.21 7.36
N ALA A 303 30.24 -10.68 8.33
CA ALA A 303 29.85 -10.78 9.73
C ALA A 303 29.51 -9.41 10.37
N PHE A 304 30.19 -8.34 9.95
CA PHE A 304 29.97 -6.99 10.49
C PHE A 304 28.68 -6.33 9.97
N ARG A 305 28.24 -6.63 8.75
CA ARG A 305 26.99 -6.10 8.17
C ARG A 305 25.74 -6.87 8.59
N ILE A 306 25.86 -8.15 8.94
CA ILE A 306 24.73 -8.98 9.39
C ILE A 306 24.26 -8.58 10.81
N ALA A 307 25.15 -8.05 11.65
CA ALA A 307 24.82 -7.59 13.00
C ALA A 307 23.88 -6.37 13.04
N HIS A 308 23.69 -5.65 11.92
CA HIS A 308 22.72 -4.57 11.77
C HIS A 308 21.49 -4.99 10.93
N GLY A 309 20.88 -6.13 11.28
CA GLY A 309 19.49 -6.16 11.76
C GLY A 309 18.31 -5.97 10.79
N SER A 310 18.35 -6.42 9.53
CA SER A 310 17.11 -6.55 8.75
C SER A 310 16.99 -7.87 7.99
N SER A 311 18.12 -8.43 7.54
CA SER A 311 18.14 -9.72 6.84
C SER A 311 18.03 -10.93 7.75
N ILE A 312 18.35 -10.80 9.04
CA ILE A 312 18.24 -11.90 10.01
C ILE A 312 16.80 -12.03 10.49
N ASP A 313 16.17 -10.91 10.83
CA ASP A 313 14.78 -10.87 11.26
C ASP A 313 13.84 -11.33 10.14
N ASP A 314 14.05 -10.94 8.88
CA ASP A 314 13.24 -11.42 7.74
C ASP A 314 13.37 -12.93 7.50
N VAL A 315 14.52 -13.54 7.82
CA VAL A 315 14.69 -15.00 7.73
C VAL A 315 14.00 -15.69 8.91
N ASP A 316 14.11 -15.13 10.11
CA ASP A 316 13.47 -15.67 11.31
C ASP A 316 11.93 -15.61 11.21
N ASP A 317 11.40 -14.48 10.74
CA ASP A 317 9.96 -14.28 10.52
C ASP A 317 9.39 -15.27 9.48
N ARG A 318 10.17 -15.60 8.44
CA ARG A 318 9.81 -16.60 7.43
C ARG A 318 9.86 -18.03 7.97
N ILE A 319 10.78 -18.33 8.90
CA ILE A 319 10.86 -19.64 9.56
C ILE A 319 9.67 -19.82 10.52
N VAL A 320 9.34 -18.79 11.30
CA VAL A 320 8.20 -18.83 12.23
C VAL A 320 6.88 -18.97 11.48
N LYS A 321 6.70 -18.27 10.34
CA LYS A 321 5.48 -18.38 9.52
C LYS A 321 5.33 -19.73 8.81
N ALA A 322 6.41 -20.47 8.62
CA ALA A 322 6.40 -21.76 7.95
C ALA A 322 6.19 -22.96 8.90
N LYS A 323 6.18 -22.73 10.22
CA LYS A 323 6.08 -23.75 11.26
C LYS A 323 4.66 -23.87 11.80
#